data_AF-A0A1M3P579-F1
#
_entry.id   AF-A0A1M3P579-F1
#
_cell.length_a   1.000
_cell.length_b   1.000
_cell.length_c   1.000
_cell.angle_alpha   90.00
_cell.angle_beta   90.00
_cell.angle_gamma   90.00
#
_symmetry.space_group_name_H-M   'P 1'
#
loop_
_entity.id
_entity.type
_entity.pdbx_description
1 polymer ?
#
loop_
_entity_poly.entity_id
_entity_poly.type
_entity_poly.pdbx_seq_one_letter_code
_entity_poly.pdbx_strand_id
1 'polypeptide(L)'
;MTFDHDCLPEDAAQAELHRLLAAHPDLPPLVGQWSRSLCLTVLALASFFCGGLILQSAADGAAMHTVGFALVIMSVLLGLAAWFRSEAEAEPRATRATIKADYVEASNSDLAWLNTITAQYPAVASSVQAWLRDGKVIRQRDLRAVRALTVRHEPVVQRQQLLHQLRDGDRAHVGEPS
;
A
#
# COMPACT_ATOMS: atom_id res chain seq x y z
N MET A 1 8.98 23.33 15.08
CA MET A 1 7.80 22.60 14.58
C MET A 1 7.44 21.56 15.64
N THR A 2 6.16 21.40 15.92
CA THR A 2 5.63 20.37 16.81
C THR A 2 5.30 19.12 15.99
N PHE A 3 5.50 17.96 16.59
CA PHE A 3 5.10 16.68 16.00
C PHE A 3 3.83 16.23 16.71
N ASP A 4 2.67 16.52 16.11
CA ASP A 4 1.35 16.37 16.75
C ASP A 4 0.66 15.04 16.41
N HIS A 5 1.45 13.99 16.14
CA HIS A 5 0.91 12.65 15.87
C HIS A 5 0.72 11.88 17.17
N ASP A 6 -0.44 11.23 17.34
CA ASP A 6 -0.68 10.36 18.49
C ASP A 6 -0.68 8.88 18.10
N CYS A 7 0.04 8.09 18.90
CA CYS A 7 0.04 6.65 18.81
C CYS A 7 -1.24 6.10 19.46
N LEU A 8 -1.91 5.16 18.79
CA LEU A 8 -3.16 4.60 19.27
C LEU A 8 -2.92 3.42 20.23
N PRO A 9 -3.70 3.29 21.31
CA PRO A 9 -3.75 2.06 22.09
C PRO A 9 -4.34 0.91 21.24
N GLU A 10 -4.07 -0.33 21.64
CA GLU A 10 -4.46 -1.54 20.88
C GLU A 10 -5.93 -1.55 20.47
N ASP A 11 -6.83 -1.35 21.44
CA ASP A 11 -8.28 -1.40 21.20
C ASP A 11 -8.75 -0.31 20.23
N ALA A 12 -8.18 0.89 20.35
CA ALA A 12 -8.50 1.99 19.45
C ALA A 12 -7.91 1.79 18.05
N ALA A 13 -6.73 1.17 17.95
CA ALA A 13 -6.11 0.82 16.67
C ALA A 13 -6.95 -0.23 15.93
N GLN A 14 -7.45 -1.24 16.63
CA GLN A 14 -8.35 -2.25 16.05
C GLN A 14 -9.70 -1.63 15.65
N ALA A 15 -10.30 -0.80 16.51
CA ALA A 15 -11.54 -0.11 16.20
C ALA A 15 -11.40 0.81 14.97
N GLU A 16 -10.30 1.55 14.86
CA GLU A 16 -10.03 2.42 13.71
C GLU A 16 -9.74 1.61 12.44
N LEU A 17 -9.01 0.50 12.53
CA LEU A 17 -8.82 -0.43 11.42
C LEU A 17 -10.18 -0.95 10.92
N HIS A 18 -11.05 -1.39 11.83
CA HIS A 18 -12.40 -1.84 11.48
C HIS A 18 -13.23 -0.71 10.87
N ARG A 19 -13.16 0.50 11.42
CA ARG A 19 -13.86 1.68 10.89
C ARG A 19 -13.40 2.02 9.48
N LEU A 20 -12.09 2.03 9.22
CA LEU A 20 -11.52 2.33 7.90
C LEU A 20 -11.88 1.24 6.90
N LEU A 21 -11.81 -0.03 7.29
CA LEU A 21 -12.23 -1.13 6.42
C LEU A 21 -13.74 -1.08 6.13
N ALA A 22 -14.56 -0.67 7.09
CA ALA A 22 -16.01 -0.52 6.91
C ALA A 22 -16.38 0.72 6.07
N ALA A 23 -15.60 1.80 6.17
CA ALA A 23 -15.78 3.03 5.39
C ALA A 23 -15.50 2.84 3.89
N HIS A 24 -14.87 1.72 3.51
CA HIS A 24 -14.70 1.31 2.12
C HIS A 24 -15.56 0.07 1.82
N PRO A 25 -16.89 0.22 1.69
CA PRO A 25 -17.80 -0.90 1.41
C PRO A 25 -17.54 -1.58 0.06
N ASP A 26 -16.85 -0.88 -0.85
CA ASP A 26 -16.39 -1.41 -2.14
C ASP A 26 -15.19 -2.35 -2.01
N LEU A 27 -14.63 -2.53 -0.81
CA LEU A 27 -13.71 -3.61 -0.51
C LEU A 27 -14.53 -4.90 -0.40
N PRO A 28 -14.58 -5.77 -1.43
CA PRO A 28 -15.35 -6.99 -1.32
C PRO A 28 -14.87 -7.75 -0.08
N PRO A 29 -15.80 -8.24 0.77
CA PRO A 29 -15.43 -9.05 1.91
C PRO A 29 -14.60 -10.24 1.40
N LEU A 30 -13.56 -10.62 2.16
CA LEU A 30 -12.88 -11.92 1.95
C LEU A 30 -13.84 -13.02 2.45
N VAL A 31 -15.06 -13.06 1.95
CA VAL A 31 -16.06 -14.07 2.28
C VAL A 31 -16.30 -14.84 1.00
N GLY A 32 -15.49 -15.89 0.84
CA GLY A 32 -15.42 -16.72 -0.36
C GLY A 32 -13.98 -16.87 -0.84
N GLN A 33 -13.54 -18.12 -1.00
CA GLN A 33 -12.16 -18.51 -1.30
C GLN A 33 -11.69 -18.14 -2.73
N TRP A 34 -12.55 -17.48 -3.53
CA TRP A 34 -12.34 -17.25 -4.96
C TRP A 34 -12.80 -15.84 -5.34
N SER A 35 -11.94 -15.07 -6.02
CA SER A 35 -12.36 -13.80 -6.59
C SER A 35 -13.31 -14.03 -7.76
N ARG A 36 -14.21 -13.07 -8.01
CA ARG A 36 -15.15 -13.16 -9.14
C ARG A 36 -14.41 -13.15 -10.48
N SER A 37 -13.31 -12.40 -10.59
CA SER A 37 -12.38 -12.48 -11.72
C SER A 37 -11.84 -13.90 -11.93
N LEU A 38 -11.42 -14.59 -10.87
CA LEU A 38 -10.84 -15.93 -10.96
C LEU A 38 -11.89 -16.98 -11.33
N CYS A 39 -13.13 -16.84 -10.85
CA CYS A 39 -14.26 -17.65 -11.31
C CYS A 39 -14.51 -17.49 -12.83
N LEU A 40 -14.53 -16.25 -13.33
CA LEU A 40 -14.70 -15.98 -14.76
C LEU A 40 -13.54 -16.54 -15.59
N THR A 41 -12.29 -16.45 -15.11
CA THR A 41 -11.13 -17.06 -15.76
C THR A 41 -11.27 -18.58 -15.88
N VAL A 42 -11.70 -19.26 -14.83
CA VAL A 42 -11.92 -20.72 -14.87
C VAL A 42 -13.01 -21.09 -15.87
N LEU A 43 -14.12 -20.35 -15.89
CA LEU A 43 -15.21 -20.56 -16.87
C LEU A 43 -14.77 -20.29 -18.32
N ALA A 44 -13.94 -19.27 -18.53
CA ALA A 44 -13.37 -18.97 -19.84
C ALA A 44 -12.50 -20.15 -20.32
N LEU A 45 -11.59 -20.65 -19.49
CA LEU A 45 -10.74 -21.78 -19.82
C LEU A 45 -11.56 -23.03 -20.13
N ALA A 46 -12.52 -23.38 -19.27
CA ALA A 46 -13.38 -24.55 -19.47
C ALA A 46 -14.15 -24.47 -20.80
N SER A 47 -14.73 -23.30 -21.11
CA SER A 47 -15.47 -23.07 -22.35
C SER A 47 -14.57 -23.14 -23.59
N PHE A 48 -13.34 -22.63 -23.48
CA PHE A 48 -12.35 -22.70 -24.57
C PHE A 48 -11.96 -24.15 -24.87
N PHE A 49 -11.64 -24.95 -23.85
CA PHE A 49 -11.30 -26.36 -24.02
C PHE A 49 -12.48 -27.17 -24.58
N CYS A 50 -13.70 -26.98 -24.06
CA CYS A 50 -14.89 -27.65 -24.60
C CYS A 50 -15.16 -27.27 -26.06
N GLY A 51 -15.07 -25.98 -26.41
CA GLY A 51 -15.24 -25.51 -27.79
C GLY A 51 -14.18 -26.12 -28.74
N GLY A 52 -12.92 -26.13 -28.31
CA GLY A 52 -11.81 -26.72 -29.08
C GLY A 52 -11.98 -28.23 -29.31
N LEU A 53 -12.39 -28.99 -28.30
CA LEU A 53 -12.65 -30.43 -28.41
C LEU A 53 -13.80 -30.72 -29.38
N ILE A 54 -14.87 -29.92 -29.37
CA ILE A 54 -15.99 -30.05 -30.29
C ILE A 54 -15.55 -29.72 -31.73
N LEU A 55 -14.78 -28.65 -31.93
CA LEU A 55 -14.24 -28.28 -33.24
C LEU A 55 -13.30 -29.35 -33.83
N GLN A 56 -12.50 -30.02 -33.00
CA GLN A 56 -11.60 -31.09 -33.43
C GLN A 56 -12.31 -32.42 -33.73
N SER A 57 -13.42 -32.71 -33.05
CA SER A 57 -14.15 -33.98 -33.18
C SER A 57 -15.31 -33.93 -34.17
N ALA A 58 -15.73 -32.74 -34.58
CA ALA A 58 -16.78 -32.55 -35.57
C ALA A 58 -16.25 -32.92 -36.97
N ALA A 59 -16.52 -34.16 -37.41
CA ALA A 59 -16.05 -34.66 -38.69
C ALA A 59 -16.71 -33.94 -39.89
N ASP A 60 -18.02 -33.63 -39.86
CA ASP A 60 -18.74 -33.02 -41.01
C ASP A 60 -20.02 -32.23 -40.62
N GLY A 61 -20.25 -31.96 -39.33
CA GLY A 61 -21.49 -31.35 -38.86
C GLY A 61 -21.41 -29.83 -38.76
N ALA A 62 -21.98 -29.09 -39.71
CA ALA A 62 -22.07 -27.62 -39.65
C ALA A 62 -22.66 -27.09 -38.32
N ALA A 63 -23.61 -27.83 -37.75
CA ALA A 63 -24.18 -27.54 -36.43
C ALA A 63 -23.16 -27.68 -35.30
N MET A 64 -22.32 -28.72 -35.31
CA MET A 64 -21.29 -28.96 -34.28
C MET A 64 -20.16 -27.95 -34.38
N HIS A 65 -19.75 -27.56 -35.59
CA HIS A 65 -18.81 -26.44 -35.77
C HIS A 65 -19.39 -25.13 -35.21
N THR A 66 -20.67 -24.85 -35.46
CA THR A 66 -21.34 -23.65 -34.93
C THR A 66 -21.32 -23.62 -33.40
N VAL A 67 -21.64 -24.75 -32.75
CA VAL A 67 -21.59 -24.88 -31.28
C VAL A 67 -20.16 -24.70 -30.75
N GLY A 68 -19.17 -25.33 -31.41
CA GLY A 68 -17.76 -25.18 -31.04
C GLY A 68 -17.27 -23.73 -31.15
N PHE A 69 -17.57 -23.05 -32.26
CA PHE A 69 -17.24 -21.62 -32.42
C PHE A 69 -17.96 -20.73 -31.40
N ALA A 70 -19.23 -20.99 -31.11
CA ALA A 70 -19.97 -20.23 -30.11
C ALA A 70 -19.33 -20.35 -28.72
N LEU A 71 -18.87 -21.55 -28.32
CA LEU A 71 -18.16 -21.76 -27.05
C LEU A 71 -16.80 -21.05 -27.01
N VAL A 72 -16.06 -21.04 -28.12
CA VAL A 72 -14.80 -20.28 -28.22
C VAL A 72 -15.07 -18.78 -28.12
N ILE A 73 -16.07 -18.24 -28.82
CA ILE A 73 -16.43 -16.81 -28.71
C ILE A 73 -16.85 -16.46 -27.28
N MET A 74 -17.69 -17.30 -26.66
CA MET A 74 -18.08 -17.13 -25.25
C MET A 74 -16.87 -17.15 -24.31
N SER A 75 -15.88 -18.02 -24.56
CA SER A 75 -14.65 -18.05 -23.77
C SER A 75 -13.85 -16.75 -23.85
N VAL A 76 -13.78 -16.12 -25.04
CA VAL A 76 -13.10 -14.83 -25.24
C VAL A 76 -13.82 -13.73 -24.50
N LEU A 77 -15.15 -13.68 -24.58
CA LEU A 77 -15.97 -12.70 -23.87
C LEU A 77 -15.83 -12.85 -22.34
N LEU A 78 -15.84 -14.09 -21.84
CA LEU A 78 -15.60 -14.37 -20.41
C LEU A 78 -14.18 -13.98 -19.98
N GLY A 79 -13.17 -14.21 -20.83
CA GLY A 79 -11.80 -13.78 -20.59
C GLY A 79 -11.68 -12.25 -20.50
N LEU A 80 -12.31 -11.51 -21.40
CA LEU A 80 -12.37 -10.05 -21.36
C LEU A 80 -13.11 -9.55 -20.10
N ALA A 81 -14.24 -10.17 -19.75
CA ALA A 81 -14.97 -9.84 -18.52
C ALA A 81 -14.14 -10.12 -17.26
N ALA A 82 -13.38 -11.22 -17.25
CA ALA A 82 -12.45 -11.55 -16.16
C ALA A 82 -11.34 -10.50 -16.05
N TRP A 83 -10.78 -10.05 -17.18
CA TRP A 83 -9.73 -9.03 -17.23
C TRP A 83 -10.20 -7.70 -16.64
N PHE A 84 -11.28 -7.11 -17.19
CA PHE A 84 -11.82 -5.84 -16.68
C PHE A 84 -12.17 -5.91 -15.20
N ARG A 85 -12.70 -7.06 -14.77
CA ARG A 85 -13.03 -7.28 -13.37
C ARG A 85 -11.79 -7.43 -12.48
N SER A 86 -10.70 -8.01 -13.00
CA SER A 86 -9.45 -8.11 -12.26
C SER A 86 -8.82 -6.73 -12.01
N GLU A 87 -8.89 -5.82 -12.99
CA GLU A 87 -8.45 -4.43 -12.84
C GLU A 87 -9.31 -3.69 -11.81
N ALA A 88 -10.64 -3.82 -11.91
CA ALA A 88 -11.57 -3.24 -10.94
C ALA A 88 -11.39 -3.80 -9.51
N GLU A 89 -10.87 -5.01 -9.36
CA GLU A 89 -10.56 -5.63 -8.07
C GLU A 89 -9.15 -5.31 -7.55
N ALA A 90 -8.24 -4.79 -8.39
CA ALA A 90 -6.84 -4.57 -8.03
C ALA A 90 -6.67 -3.38 -7.06
N GLU A 91 -7.29 -2.25 -7.38
CA GLU A 91 -7.24 -1.03 -6.56
C GLU A 91 -7.82 -1.20 -5.14
N PRO A 92 -9.02 -1.80 -4.96
CA PRO A 92 -9.54 -2.05 -3.61
C PRO A 92 -8.67 -3.05 -2.83
N ARG A 93 -8.10 -4.06 -3.49
CA ARG A 93 -7.15 -4.99 -2.83
C ARG A 93 -5.90 -4.28 -2.36
N ALA A 94 -5.31 -3.44 -3.20
CA ALA A 94 -4.13 -2.66 -2.85
C ALA A 94 -4.44 -1.74 -1.68
N THR A 95 -5.55 -0.99 -1.73
CA THR A 95 -5.98 -0.09 -0.65
C THR A 95 -6.18 -0.84 0.67
N ARG A 96 -6.87 -1.99 0.64
CA ARG A 96 -7.07 -2.82 1.83
C ARG A 96 -5.76 -3.36 2.40
N ALA A 97 -4.83 -3.78 1.53
CA ALA A 97 -3.52 -4.24 1.94
C ALA A 97 -2.71 -3.10 2.58
N THR A 98 -2.75 -1.90 2.01
CA THR A 98 -2.11 -0.70 2.56
C THR A 98 -2.69 -0.35 3.93
N ILE A 99 -4.02 -0.29 4.07
CA ILE A 99 -4.67 -0.02 5.35
C ILE A 99 -4.20 -1.05 6.39
N LYS A 100 -4.25 -2.34 6.09
CA LYS A 100 -3.80 -3.37 7.03
C LYS A 100 -2.32 -3.21 7.39
N ALA A 101 -1.46 -2.95 6.41
CA ALA A 101 -0.03 -2.76 6.63
C ALA A 101 0.26 -1.61 7.60
N ASP A 102 -0.54 -0.54 7.59
CA ASP A 102 -0.39 0.62 8.47
C ASP A 102 -0.62 0.28 9.96
N TYR A 103 -1.41 -0.76 10.25
CA TYR A 103 -1.70 -1.20 11.62
C TYR A 103 -0.85 -2.38 12.09
N VAL A 104 0.10 -2.84 11.28
CA VAL A 104 1.09 -3.85 11.70
C VAL A 104 2.10 -3.21 12.67
N GLU A 105 2.53 -3.99 13.66
CA GLU A 105 3.56 -3.59 14.63
C GLU A 105 4.89 -3.25 13.91
N ALA A 106 5.61 -2.27 14.46
CA ALA A 106 6.92 -1.90 13.97
C ALA A 106 7.92 -3.07 14.05
N SER A 107 8.70 -3.28 13.00
CA SER A 107 9.76 -4.29 13.02
C SER A 107 10.93 -3.84 13.90
N ASN A 108 11.77 -4.78 14.37
CA ASN A 108 12.99 -4.45 15.13
C ASN A 108 13.92 -3.49 14.36
N SER A 109 14.01 -3.64 13.04
CA SER A 109 14.78 -2.71 12.19
C SER A 109 14.17 -1.31 12.16
N ASP A 110 12.84 -1.20 12.16
CA ASP A 110 12.18 0.10 12.21
C ASP A 110 12.34 0.77 13.57
N LEU A 111 12.33 0.00 14.66
CA LEU A 111 12.58 0.51 16.01
C LEU A 111 14.02 0.99 16.18
N ALA A 112 14.99 0.28 15.59
CA ALA A 112 16.39 0.73 15.56
C ALA A 112 16.56 2.05 14.78
N TRP A 113 15.88 2.17 13.65
CA TRP A 113 15.81 3.43 12.89
C TRP A 113 15.15 4.55 13.72
N LEU A 114 14.02 4.26 14.37
CA LEU A 114 13.31 5.24 15.19
C LEU A 114 14.20 5.76 16.34
N ASN A 115 14.95 4.88 17.00
CA ASN A 115 15.91 5.26 18.03
C ASN A 115 16.95 6.27 17.49
N THR A 116 17.45 6.02 16.28
CA THR A 116 18.40 6.93 15.61
C THR A 116 17.77 8.29 15.33
N ILE A 117 16.51 8.32 14.88
CA ILE A 117 15.78 9.56 14.61
C ILE A 117 15.47 10.34 15.88
N THR A 118 15.10 9.66 16.98
CA THR A 118 14.84 10.35 18.25
C THR A 118 16.06 11.08 18.79
N ALA A 119 17.28 10.60 18.52
CA ALA A 119 18.51 11.30 18.89
C ALA A 119 18.71 12.59 18.07
N GLN A 120 18.23 12.63 16.82
CA GLN A 120 18.41 13.76 15.90
C GLN A 120 17.28 14.81 16.02
N TYR A 121 16.07 14.38 16.40
CA TYR A 121 14.87 15.22 16.41
C TYR A 121 14.19 15.21 17.80
N PRO A 122 14.48 16.18 18.68
CA PRO A 122 13.94 16.22 20.04
C PRO A 122 12.40 16.25 20.11
N ALA A 123 11.74 16.87 19.11
CA ALA A 123 10.27 16.89 19.03
C ALA A 123 9.65 15.50 18.79
N VAL A 124 10.37 14.63 18.07
CA VAL A 124 9.96 13.22 17.90
C VAL A 124 10.26 12.45 19.18
N ALA A 125 11.41 12.70 19.80
CA ALA A 125 11.81 12.03 21.05
C ALA A 125 10.78 12.21 22.18
N SER A 126 10.28 13.44 22.40
CA SER A 126 9.28 13.70 23.43
C SER A 126 7.98 12.92 23.20
N SER A 127 7.55 12.84 21.94
CA SER A 127 6.32 12.14 21.54
C SER A 127 6.48 10.63 21.69
N VAL A 128 7.60 10.06 21.21
CA VAL A 128 7.90 8.63 21.37
C VAL A 128 8.01 8.23 22.83
N GLN A 129 8.67 9.06 23.67
CA GLN A 129 8.74 8.81 25.11
C GLN A 129 7.37 8.85 25.79
N ALA A 130 6.49 9.76 25.38
CA ALA A 130 5.11 9.80 25.86
C ALA A 130 4.37 8.51 25.47
N TRP A 131 4.50 8.06 24.22
CA TRP A 131 3.85 6.83 23.77
C TRP A 131 4.31 5.59 24.54
N LEU A 132 5.62 5.46 24.76
CA LEU A 132 6.19 4.35 25.54
C LEU A 132 5.76 4.40 27.01
N ARG A 133 5.66 5.60 27.58
CA ARG A 133 5.14 5.80 28.95
C ARG A 133 3.69 5.36 29.09
N ASP A 134 2.89 5.63 28.06
CA ASP A 134 1.47 5.24 27.98
C ASP A 134 1.28 3.76 27.63
N GLY A 135 2.36 2.99 27.44
CA GLY A 135 2.30 1.57 27.08
C GLY A 135 1.76 1.30 25.67
N LYS A 136 1.84 2.28 24.76
CA LYS A 136 1.31 2.17 23.40
C LYS A 136 2.27 1.38 22.50
N VAL A 137 1.70 0.55 21.62
CA VAL A 137 2.45 -0.23 20.63
C VAL A 137 2.67 0.62 19.38
N ILE A 138 3.94 0.84 19.02
CA ILE A 138 4.32 1.62 17.84
C ILE A 138 4.07 0.78 16.59
N ARG A 139 3.33 1.35 15.63
CA ARG A 139 2.94 0.70 14.38
C ARG A 139 3.55 1.40 13.17
N GLN A 140 3.40 0.76 12.01
CA GLN A 140 3.87 1.29 10.73
C GLN A 140 3.27 2.67 10.39
N ARG A 141 2.01 2.93 10.77
CA ARG A 141 1.39 4.26 10.64
C ARG A 141 2.19 5.34 11.37
N ASP A 142 2.62 5.06 12.60
CA ASP A 142 3.34 6.02 13.43
C ASP A 142 4.73 6.30 12.85
N LEU A 143 5.42 5.24 12.39
CA LEU A 143 6.69 5.36 11.70
C LEU A 143 6.57 6.16 10.40
N ARG A 144 5.49 5.99 9.64
CA ARG A 144 5.24 6.79 8.42
C ARG A 144 5.05 8.26 8.76
N ALA A 145 4.37 8.59 9.86
CA ALA A 145 4.24 9.97 10.32
C ALA A 145 5.60 10.57 10.69
N VAL A 146 6.44 9.81 11.39
CA VAL A 146 7.83 10.23 11.70
C VAL A 146 8.63 10.44 10.40
N ARG A 147 8.56 9.50 9.44
CA ARG A 147 9.24 9.65 8.14
C ARG A 147 8.77 10.87 7.36
N ALA A 148 7.47 11.14 7.36
CA ALA A 148 6.91 12.30 6.67
C ALA A 148 7.42 13.62 7.27
N LEU A 149 7.59 13.65 8.60
CA LEU A 149 8.20 14.79 9.28
C LEU A 149 9.68 14.93 8.92
N THR A 150 10.48 13.85 8.98
CA THR A 150 11.92 13.91 8.71
C THR A 150 12.22 14.33 7.28
N VAL A 151 11.49 13.79 6.29
CA VAL A 151 11.63 14.15 4.87
C VAL A 151 11.34 15.63 4.61
N ARG A 152 10.38 16.22 5.35
CA ARG A 152 10.08 17.66 5.24
C ARG A 152 11.12 18.53 5.91
N HIS A 153 11.76 18.06 6.99
CA HIS A 153 12.72 18.82 7.76
C HIS A 153 14.13 18.82 7.21
N GLU A 154 14.58 17.70 6.65
CA GLU A 154 15.94 17.51 6.15
C GLU A 154 16.40 18.58 5.14
N PRO A 155 15.62 18.98 4.12
CA PRO A 155 16.04 20.05 3.20
C PRO A 155 16.11 21.43 3.87
N VAL A 156 15.31 21.68 4.91
CA VAL A 156 15.36 22.95 5.67
C VAL A 156 16.63 23.01 6.51
N VAL A 157 17.00 21.91 7.16
CA VAL A 157 18.23 21.81 7.96
C VAL A 157 19.46 21.95 7.05
N GLN A 158 19.49 21.26 5.91
CA GLN A 158 20.58 21.40 4.92
C GLN A 158 20.71 22.84 4.43
N ARG A 159 19.59 23.50 4.12
CA ARG A 159 19.61 24.92 3.71
C ARG A 159 20.17 25.83 4.81
N GLN A 160 19.79 25.62 6.06
CA GLN A 160 20.30 26.42 7.18
C GLN A 160 21.80 26.20 7.40
N GLN A 161 22.27 24.95 7.29
CA GLN A 161 23.69 24.64 7.38
C GLN A 161 24.50 25.31 6.27
N LEU A 162 24.00 25.28 5.03
CA LEU A 162 24.64 25.97 3.90
C LEU A 162 24.67 27.50 4.11
N LEU A 163 23.59 28.09 4.61
CA LEU A 163 23.56 29.53 4.92
C LEU A 163 24.54 29.91 6.04
N HIS A 164 24.69 29.05 7.04
CA HIS A 164 25.70 29.24 8.10
C HIS A 164 27.12 29.14 7.53
N GLN A 165 27.41 28.13 6.72
CA GLN A 165 28.72 27.97 6.06
C GLN A 165 29.07 29.17 5.16
N LEU A 166 28.11 29.69 4.39
CA LEU A 166 28.32 30.89 3.57
C LEU A 166 28.59 32.12 4.42
N ARG A 167 27.82 32.32 5.50
CA ARG A 167 27.99 33.45 6.43
C ARG A 167 29.33 33.41 7.17
N ASP A 168 29.80 32.22 7.53
CA ASP A 168 31.08 32.06 8.22
C ASP A 168 32.26 32.13 7.23
N GLY A 169 32.06 31.69 5.97
CA GLY A 169 33.00 31.89 4.87
C GLY A 169 33.22 33.36 4.49
N ASP A 170 32.14 34.16 4.40
CA ASP A 170 32.24 35.61 4.15
C ASP A 170 33.00 36.35 5.26
N ARG A 171 32.88 35.89 6.52
CA ARG A 171 33.63 36.47 7.65
C ARG A 171 35.11 36.11 7.64
N ALA A 172 35.48 34.93 7.15
CA ALA A 172 36.87 34.53 6.98
C ALA A 172 37.58 35.34 5.88
N HIS A 173 36.84 35.79 4.85
CA HIS A 173 37.40 36.58 3.75
C HIS A 173 37.54 38.08 4.04
N VAL A 174 36.80 38.61 5.03
CA VAL A 174 36.89 40.02 5.45
C VAL A 174 37.95 40.22 6.57
N GLY A 175 38.51 39.13 7.10
CA GLY A 175 39.44 39.13 8.23
C GLY A 175 40.93 39.03 7.91
N GLU A 176 41.36 39.13 6.65
CA GLU A 176 42.78 39.29 6.30
C GLU A 176 43.13 40.80 6.15
N PRO A 177 43.59 41.48 7.21
CA PRO A 177 44.34 42.71 7.05
C PRO A 177 45.74 42.37 6.52
N SER A 178 46.12 43.08 5.45
CA SER A 178 47.47 43.14 4.88
C SER A 178 48.54 43.55 5.89
#